data_AF-A0A9P6M1H6-F1
#
_entry.id   AF-A0A9P6M1H6-F1
#
_cell.length_a   1.000
_cell.length_b   1.000
_cell.length_c   1.000
_cell.angle_alpha   90.00
_cell.angle_beta   90.00
_cell.angle_gamma   90.00
#
_symmetry.space_group_name_H-M   'P 1'
#
loop_
_entity.id
_entity.type
_entity.pdbx_description
1 polymer ?
#
loop_
_entity_poly.entity_id
_entity_poly.type
_entity_poly.pdbx_seq_one_letter_code
_entity_poly.pdbx_strand_id
1 'polypeptide(L)'
;MHCWNIAFALQATLLLVYTSCCTVTAQQQKPNITITIGASGSANKIYHWEFNLFPLSVAELQRPLQLSAPLKPGRDTFDIKPDPQKAARKGLKASASKIASRVLRSLYPAHSYARSKDRHPSFVSTPLPKEAFSGGTSRYIRLEYQMFFKPGFKWVKGGKLPGILLGSEKGCNAGCSGGGSAEGCFSTRMMWRKDGMGELYLYAAKSVYFPKQPAEICKRSLDKRSPEALFWLEKRQIDQFMIPEDDEYDDEVKADGFRTLTKRADNSCLDGVRLKISPGARNHCNPAYGISIGRGGAFRFKSGQWHNVTQIVRVNSKGKAVKDGYLSVYLDNKPVVQADGLVLLKNGYDPKRGAAMQVKFMFSSFFGGHTSDYATPIAQWIAWKGFKMTTSSKNLWE
;
A
#
# COMPACT_ATOMS: atom_id res chain seq x y z
N MET A 1 28.89 -58.90 6.85
CA MET A 1 27.88 -59.37 7.83
C MET A 1 27.13 -58.12 8.30
N HIS A 2 26.09 -57.68 7.60
CA HIS A 2 24.66 -57.98 7.80
C HIS A 2 24.10 -57.57 9.18
N CYS A 3 23.26 -56.53 9.19
CA CYS A 3 22.14 -56.27 10.12
C CYS A 3 21.26 -55.17 9.48
N TRP A 4 20.22 -55.56 8.73
CA TRP A 4 18.80 -55.67 9.15
C TRP A 4 18.05 -54.33 9.20
N ASN A 5 17.13 -54.19 8.25
CA ASN A 5 16.01 -53.25 8.28
C ASN A 5 15.04 -53.65 9.40
N ILE A 6 14.69 -52.70 10.26
CA ILE A 6 13.43 -52.73 11.00
C ILE A 6 12.80 -51.34 10.92
N ALA A 7 11.70 -51.26 10.19
CA ALA A 7 10.78 -50.14 10.24
C ALA A 7 9.88 -50.31 11.46
N PHE A 8 9.84 -49.31 12.34
CA PHE A 8 8.73 -49.10 13.27
C PHE A 8 8.31 -47.63 13.20
N ALA A 9 7.07 -47.42 12.76
CA ALA A 9 6.35 -46.19 12.98
C ALA A 9 5.93 -46.13 14.45
N LEU A 10 6.15 -45.02 15.15
CA LEU A 10 5.27 -44.52 16.22
C LEU A 10 5.70 -43.15 16.75
N GLN A 11 4.71 -42.24 16.68
CA GLN A 11 4.38 -41.14 17.59
C GLN A 11 5.43 -40.07 17.92
N ALA A 12 5.12 -38.86 17.45
CA ALA A 12 5.66 -37.60 17.93
C ALA A 12 5.26 -37.37 19.39
N THR A 13 6.23 -37.40 20.29
CA THR A 13 6.10 -36.84 21.64
C THR A 13 7.05 -35.65 21.72
N LEU A 14 6.48 -34.45 21.77
CA LEU A 14 7.21 -33.20 21.90
C LEU A 14 7.67 -33.05 23.36
N LEU A 15 8.92 -33.43 23.66
CA LEU A 15 9.54 -33.08 24.93
C LEU A 15 10.01 -31.62 24.88
N LEU A 16 9.37 -30.76 25.67
CA LEU A 16 9.81 -29.39 25.93
C LEU A 16 10.99 -29.43 26.92
N VAL A 17 12.20 -29.22 26.42
CA VAL A 17 13.36 -28.83 27.23
C VAL A 17 13.62 -27.36 26.97
N TYR A 18 13.45 -26.55 28.02
CA TYR A 18 13.79 -25.13 28.04
C TYR A 18 15.31 -24.97 28.06
N THR A 19 15.87 -24.33 27.03
CA THR A 19 16.93 -23.31 27.06
C THR A 19 17.35 -23.00 25.61
N SER A 20 17.78 -21.76 25.36
CA SER A 20 18.23 -21.18 24.10
C SER A 20 17.21 -20.54 23.14
N CYS A 21 17.67 -19.42 22.59
CA CYS A 21 17.02 -18.45 21.71
C CYS A 21 16.25 -19.11 20.54
N CYS A 22 14.92 -19.12 20.59
CA CYS A 22 14.09 -19.59 19.48
C CYS A 22 13.85 -18.46 18.46
N THR A 23 14.76 -18.28 17.52
CA THR A 23 14.36 -17.90 16.16
C THR A 23 13.53 -19.05 15.60
N VAL A 24 12.21 -18.90 15.53
CA VAL A 24 11.38 -19.83 14.75
C VAL A 24 11.53 -19.44 13.29
N THR A 25 12.63 -19.89 12.69
CA THR A 25 12.77 -19.91 11.23
C THR A 25 11.80 -20.99 10.75
N ALA A 26 10.60 -20.61 10.30
CA ALA A 26 9.79 -21.49 9.48
C ALA A 26 10.46 -21.60 8.10
N GLN A 27 11.56 -22.35 8.05
CA GLN A 27 12.29 -22.61 6.83
C GLN A 27 11.54 -23.68 6.05
N GLN A 28 10.47 -23.30 5.36
CA GLN A 28 9.93 -24.16 4.32
C GLN A 28 10.98 -24.18 3.20
N GLN A 29 11.82 -25.22 3.19
CA GLN A 29 12.87 -25.47 2.20
C GLN A 29 12.27 -25.53 0.79
N LYS A 30 12.11 -24.37 0.17
CA LYS A 30 12.27 -24.15 -1.26
C LYS A 30 13.17 -22.93 -1.42
N PRO A 31 14.17 -22.98 -2.31
CA PRO A 31 15.11 -21.89 -2.44
C PRO A 31 14.34 -20.65 -2.91
N ASN A 32 14.60 -19.51 -2.26
CA ASN A 32 14.40 -18.14 -2.77
C ASN A 32 13.43 -17.21 -2.05
N ILE A 33 12.80 -17.54 -0.91
CA ILE A 33 12.08 -16.51 -0.14
C ILE A 33 12.28 -16.71 1.36
N THR A 34 13.02 -15.81 1.99
CA THR A 34 13.21 -15.78 3.45
C THR A 34 12.18 -14.84 4.07
N ILE A 35 11.11 -15.39 4.62
CA ILE A 35 10.24 -14.65 5.54
C ILE A 35 10.89 -14.75 6.93
N THR A 36 11.65 -13.75 7.33
CA THR A 36 12.21 -13.70 8.68
C THR A 36 11.15 -13.17 9.64
N ILE A 37 10.39 -14.05 10.28
CA ILE A 37 9.53 -13.68 11.41
C ILE A 37 10.41 -13.57 12.65
N GLY A 38 11.13 -12.46 12.79
CA GLY A 38 12.04 -12.23 13.90
C GLY A 38 11.33 -11.72 15.15
N ALA A 39 10.72 -12.59 15.95
CA ALA A 39 10.28 -12.23 17.30
C ALA A 39 11.51 -12.18 18.24
N SER A 40 12.02 -10.98 18.54
CA SER A 40 13.06 -10.81 19.57
C SER A 40 12.60 -11.39 20.91
N GLY A 41 13.49 -12.10 21.61
CA GLY A 41 13.28 -12.68 22.94
C GLY A 41 13.14 -11.65 24.08
N SER A 42 13.10 -10.35 23.77
CA SER A 42 12.65 -9.33 24.72
C SER A 42 11.13 -9.41 24.90
N ALA A 43 10.59 -8.83 25.97
CA ALA A 43 9.14 -8.64 26.14
C ALA A 43 8.48 -7.81 25.01
N ASN A 44 9.25 -7.36 24.01
CA ASN A 44 8.80 -6.68 22.81
C ASN A 44 9.10 -7.51 21.54
N LYS A 45 8.06 -8.10 20.94
CA LYS A 45 8.16 -8.88 19.71
C LYS A 45 8.04 -7.96 18.50
N ILE A 46 8.99 -8.03 17.58
CA ILE A 46 8.90 -7.39 16.26
C ILE A 46 8.40 -8.46 15.28
N TYR A 47 7.52 -8.09 14.37
CA TYR A 47 7.07 -8.97 13.29
C TYR A 47 7.39 -8.27 11.99
N HIS A 48 8.12 -8.94 11.12
CA HIS A 48 8.38 -8.44 9.79
C HIS A 48 8.39 -9.57 8.78
N TRP A 49 8.27 -9.19 7.52
CA TRP A 49 8.64 -10.02 6.38
C TRP A 49 9.35 -9.11 5.38
N GLU A 50 10.18 -9.72 4.56
CA GLU A 50 11.00 -9.02 3.58
C GLU A 50 11.18 -9.90 2.34
N PHE A 51 11.13 -9.30 1.15
CA PHE A 51 11.36 -9.97 -0.13
C PHE A 51 12.68 -9.51 -0.72
N ASN A 52 13.70 -10.32 -0.48
CA ASN A 52 15.06 -10.06 -0.98
C ASN A 52 15.30 -10.64 -2.37
N LEU A 53 14.57 -11.70 -2.75
CA LEU A 53 14.74 -12.38 -4.02
C LEU A 53 13.36 -12.66 -4.64
N PHE A 54 13.19 -12.28 -5.91
CA PHE A 54 12.00 -12.63 -6.67
C PHE A 54 12.17 -14.00 -7.34
N PRO A 55 11.11 -14.83 -7.33
CA PRO A 55 11.11 -16.13 -7.99
C PRO A 55 11.22 -16.01 -9.51
N LEU A 56 11.26 -17.13 -10.25
CA LEU A 56 11.31 -17.09 -11.71
C LEU A 56 9.95 -16.73 -12.34
N SER A 57 8.87 -17.04 -11.63
CA SER A 57 7.49 -16.83 -12.08
C SER A 57 6.63 -16.14 -11.02
N VAL A 58 5.67 -15.32 -11.46
CA VAL A 58 4.69 -14.66 -10.57
C VAL A 58 3.79 -15.66 -9.84
N ALA A 59 3.59 -16.87 -10.39
CA ALA A 59 2.81 -17.93 -9.74
C ALA A 59 3.42 -18.38 -8.40
N GLU A 60 4.74 -18.21 -8.24
CA GLU A 60 5.48 -18.62 -7.05
C GLU A 60 5.34 -17.61 -5.90
N LEU A 61 4.72 -16.45 -6.13
CA LEU A 61 4.46 -15.41 -5.13
C LEU A 61 3.28 -15.73 -4.19
N GLN A 62 2.45 -16.74 -4.49
CA GLN A 62 1.26 -17.07 -3.71
C GLN A 62 1.55 -17.40 -2.24
N ARG A 63 2.49 -18.32 -2.02
CA ARG A 63 2.85 -18.81 -0.68
C ARG A 63 3.48 -17.76 0.22
N PRO A 64 4.49 -16.99 -0.22
CA PRO A 64 5.17 -16.06 0.66
C PRO A 64 4.31 -14.85 1.05
N LEU A 65 3.40 -14.41 0.18
CA LEU A 65 2.56 -13.24 0.41
C LEU A 65 1.20 -13.60 1.02
N GLN A 66 0.83 -14.89 1.08
CA GLN A 66 -0.52 -15.32 1.43
C GLN A 66 -1.57 -14.50 0.66
N LEU A 67 -1.45 -14.49 -0.67
CA LEU A 67 -2.29 -13.63 -1.49
C LEU A 67 -3.76 -14.04 -1.37
N SER A 68 -4.65 -13.06 -1.40
CA SER A 68 -6.10 -13.29 -1.44
C SER A 68 -6.56 -14.08 -2.67
N ALA A 69 -5.78 -14.04 -3.76
CA ALA A 69 -5.99 -14.84 -4.95
C ALA A 69 -4.64 -15.14 -5.65
N PRO A 70 -4.48 -16.34 -6.26
CA PRO A 70 -3.28 -16.69 -7.03
C PRO A 70 -3.06 -15.80 -8.25
N LEU A 71 -1.81 -15.34 -8.41
CA LEU A 71 -1.34 -14.72 -9.64
C LEU A 71 -1.12 -15.76 -10.74
N LYS A 72 -1.63 -15.47 -11.93
CA LYS A 72 -1.58 -16.29 -13.13
C LYS A 72 -0.68 -15.61 -14.18
N PRO A 73 0.47 -16.22 -14.53
CA PRO A 73 1.36 -15.68 -15.56
C PRO A 73 0.62 -15.41 -16.88
N GLY A 74 0.90 -14.28 -17.51
CA GLY A 74 0.29 -13.87 -18.79
C GLY A 74 -1.16 -13.38 -18.69
N ARG A 75 -1.90 -13.73 -17.63
CA ARG A 75 -3.26 -13.23 -17.38
C ARG A 75 -3.25 -12.03 -16.45
N ASP A 76 -2.46 -12.08 -15.39
CA ASP A 76 -2.23 -10.92 -14.55
C ASP A 76 -1.11 -10.10 -15.17
N THR A 77 -1.26 -8.78 -15.11
CA THR A 77 -0.35 -7.80 -15.75
C THR A 77 0.93 -7.63 -14.94
N PHE A 78 1.54 -8.76 -14.59
CA PHE A 78 2.82 -8.88 -13.94
C PHE A 78 3.75 -9.80 -14.71
N ASP A 79 5.04 -9.49 -14.69
CA ASP A 79 6.10 -10.45 -14.99
C ASP A 79 7.28 -10.31 -14.02
N ILE A 80 8.20 -11.28 -14.08
CA ILE A 80 9.48 -11.18 -13.39
C ILE A 80 10.59 -10.98 -14.42
N LYS A 81 11.40 -9.93 -14.25
CA LYS A 81 12.54 -9.64 -15.13
C LYS A 81 13.81 -9.33 -14.33
N PRO A 82 14.99 -9.32 -14.97
CA PRO A 82 16.20 -8.78 -14.36
C PRO A 82 16.04 -7.30 -13.97
N ASP A 83 16.81 -6.86 -12.98
CA ASP A 83 16.88 -5.48 -12.53
C ASP A 83 17.32 -4.56 -13.69
N PRO A 84 16.50 -3.56 -14.06
CA PRO A 84 16.76 -2.70 -15.21
C PRO A 84 18.06 -1.90 -15.11
N GLN A 85 18.56 -1.60 -13.90
CA GLN A 85 19.79 -0.83 -13.73
C GLN A 85 21.05 -1.70 -13.83
N LYS A 86 20.96 -2.99 -13.43
CA LYS A 86 22.08 -3.94 -13.58
C LYS A 86 22.21 -4.46 -15.00
N ALA A 87 21.11 -4.62 -15.73
CA ALA A 87 21.13 -5.01 -17.14
C ALA A 87 21.87 -3.98 -18.03
N ALA A 88 21.95 -2.71 -17.60
CA ALA A 88 22.71 -1.66 -18.28
C ALA A 88 24.23 -1.71 -18.03
N ARG A 89 24.70 -2.41 -16.98
CA ARG A 89 26.13 -2.56 -16.69
C ARG A 89 26.70 -3.76 -17.45
N LYS A 90 27.13 -3.56 -18.71
CA LYS A 90 27.90 -4.55 -19.47
C LYS A 90 29.19 -4.90 -18.70
N GLY A 91 29.45 -6.18 -18.41
CA GLY A 91 30.79 -6.66 -18.00
C GLY A 91 30.93 -7.52 -16.73
N LEU A 92 29.87 -7.88 -16.01
CA LEU A 92 30.01 -8.73 -14.82
C LEU A 92 29.96 -10.24 -15.17
N LYS A 93 31.03 -10.97 -14.85
CA LYS A 93 31.17 -12.44 -15.07
C LYS A 93 30.02 -13.21 -14.40
N ALA A 94 29.52 -14.21 -15.12
CA ALA A 94 28.33 -14.98 -14.78
C ALA A 94 28.67 -16.31 -14.10
N SER A 95 28.62 -16.35 -12.77
CA SER A 95 28.18 -17.54 -12.00
C SER A 95 27.75 -17.05 -10.60
N ALA A 96 26.67 -17.62 -10.06
CA ALA A 96 25.88 -17.14 -8.90
C ALA A 96 24.96 -15.90 -9.09
N SER A 97 25.12 -15.07 -10.13
CA SER A 97 24.37 -13.79 -10.28
C SER A 97 23.02 -13.84 -11.03
N LYS A 98 22.56 -15.01 -11.52
CA LYS A 98 21.34 -15.14 -12.35
C LYS A 98 20.01 -15.05 -11.59
N ILE A 99 20.02 -15.29 -10.27
CA ILE A 99 18.84 -15.16 -9.37
C ILE A 99 18.90 -13.84 -8.57
N ALA A 100 20.09 -13.29 -8.34
CA ALA A 100 20.36 -12.21 -7.39
C ALA A 100 19.93 -10.80 -7.81
N SER A 101 19.16 -10.63 -8.90
CA SER A 101 18.59 -9.31 -9.22
C SER A 101 17.34 -9.41 -10.09
N ARG A 102 16.35 -10.18 -9.66
CA ARG A 102 15.03 -10.17 -10.29
C ARG A 102 14.12 -9.15 -9.60
N VAL A 103 13.20 -8.62 -10.38
CA VAL A 103 12.21 -7.62 -9.95
C VAL A 103 10.85 -8.03 -10.47
N LEU A 104 9.81 -7.77 -9.69
CA LEU A 104 8.43 -7.80 -10.19
C LEU A 104 8.23 -6.60 -11.08
N ARG A 105 7.61 -6.74 -12.25
CA ARG A 105 7.15 -5.58 -13.03
C ARG A 105 5.65 -5.61 -13.19
N SER A 106 5.04 -4.46 -13.00
CA SER A 106 3.67 -4.17 -13.42
C SER A 106 3.69 -3.73 -14.87
N LEU A 107 2.82 -4.32 -15.68
CA LEU A 107 2.70 -4.05 -17.11
C LEU A 107 1.42 -3.22 -17.36
N TYR A 108 1.55 -2.16 -18.14
CA TYR A 108 0.45 -1.29 -18.54
C TYR A 108 0.33 -1.37 -20.06
N PRO A 109 -0.66 -2.10 -20.60
CA PRO A 109 -0.95 -2.10 -22.04
C PRO A 109 -1.22 -0.68 -22.56
N ALA A 110 -0.92 -0.42 -23.83
CA ALA A 110 -1.34 0.83 -24.45
C ALA A 110 -2.87 1.00 -24.31
N HIS A 111 -3.31 2.24 -24.07
CA HIS A 111 -4.69 2.65 -23.84
C HIS A 111 -5.35 2.13 -22.54
N SER A 112 -4.60 1.45 -21.65
CA SER A 112 -5.13 0.98 -20.37
C SER A 112 -5.27 2.11 -19.33
N TYR A 113 -6.34 2.05 -18.54
CA TYR A 113 -6.63 2.90 -17.37
C TYR A 113 -7.66 2.23 -16.44
N ALA A 114 -8.11 2.91 -15.38
CA ALA A 114 -8.95 2.29 -14.34
C ALA A 114 -10.29 1.70 -14.85
N ARG A 115 -10.86 2.22 -15.94
CA ARG A 115 -12.11 1.72 -16.53
C ARG A 115 -11.92 1.03 -17.89
N SER A 116 -10.68 0.84 -18.35
CA SER A 116 -10.43 0.01 -19.53
C SER A 116 -10.77 -1.46 -19.25
N LYS A 117 -11.00 -2.24 -20.31
CA LYS A 117 -11.23 -3.69 -20.20
C LYS A 117 -9.99 -4.47 -19.75
N ASP A 118 -8.81 -3.83 -19.79
CA ASP A 118 -7.54 -4.39 -19.34
C ASP A 118 -7.50 -4.68 -17.84
N ARG A 119 -6.84 -5.78 -17.47
CA ARG A 119 -6.57 -6.12 -16.07
C ARG A 119 -5.51 -5.19 -15.48
N HIS A 120 -5.69 -4.80 -14.23
CA HIS A 120 -4.71 -3.98 -13.52
C HIS A 120 -3.74 -4.82 -12.71
N PRO A 121 -2.46 -4.43 -12.66
CA PRO A 121 -1.49 -5.01 -11.74
C PRO A 121 -1.96 -4.82 -10.29
N SER A 122 -2.54 -5.87 -9.71
CA SER A 122 -3.07 -5.82 -8.36
C SER A 122 -2.98 -7.14 -7.64
N PHE A 123 -2.73 -7.08 -6.34
CA PHE A 123 -2.88 -8.17 -5.39
C PHE A 123 -3.01 -7.61 -3.98
N VAL A 124 -3.63 -8.38 -3.09
CA VAL A 124 -3.67 -8.07 -1.67
C VAL A 124 -3.00 -9.21 -0.93
N SER A 125 -2.03 -8.87 -0.08
CA SER A 125 -1.32 -9.82 0.75
C SER A 125 -1.62 -9.59 2.24
N THR A 126 -1.70 -10.67 3.02
CA THR A 126 -1.71 -10.66 4.50
C THR A 126 -0.42 -11.24 5.07
N PRO A 127 0.73 -10.60 4.80
CA PRO A 127 2.04 -11.21 5.05
C PRO A 127 2.50 -11.11 6.51
N LEU A 128 1.80 -10.33 7.36
CA LEU A 128 2.03 -10.34 8.81
C LEU A 128 0.99 -11.23 9.50
N PRO A 129 1.42 -12.11 10.43
CA PRO A 129 0.52 -13.03 11.10
C PRO A 129 -0.45 -12.26 12.02
N LYS A 130 -1.61 -12.84 12.35
CA LYS A 130 -2.64 -12.15 13.15
C LYS A 130 -2.10 -11.72 14.53
N GLU A 131 -1.17 -12.49 15.06
CA GLU A 131 -0.49 -12.29 16.34
C GLU A 131 0.37 -11.02 16.35
N ALA A 132 0.80 -10.57 15.16
CA ALA A 132 1.58 -9.34 15.00
C ALA A 132 0.80 -8.08 15.41
N PHE A 133 -0.52 -8.21 15.58
CA PHE A 133 -1.41 -7.13 16.00
C PHE A 133 -2.37 -7.54 17.13
N SER A 134 -2.24 -8.74 17.71
CA SER A 134 -3.09 -9.18 18.82
C SER A 134 -2.64 -8.70 20.20
N GLY A 135 -1.43 -8.12 20.30
CA GLY A 135 -0.92 -7.49 21.52
C GLY A 135 -1.57 -6.13 21.79
N GLY A 136 -1.93 -5.85 23.03
CA GLY A 136 -2.79 -4.72 23.42
C GLY A 136 -2.26 -3.30 23.21
N THR A 137 -1.13 -3.06 22.53
CA THR A 137 -0.51 -1.72 22.45
C THR A 137 0.09 -1.31 21.10
N SER A 138 0.42 -2.22 20.18
CA SER A 138 1.07 -1.80 18.93
C SER A 138 0.11 -1.25 17.91
N ARG A 139 0.42 -0.04 17.43
CA ARG A 139 -0.34 0.68 16.41
C ARG A 139 0.52 1.09 15.23
N TYR A 140 1.79 0.69 15.22
CA TYR A 140 2.78 1.13 14.23
C TYR A 140 2.98 0.12 13.12
N ILE A 141 2.90 0.59 11.88
CA ILE A 141 3.13 -0.18 10.67
C ILE A 141 4.14 0.57 9.83
N ARG A 142 5.21 -0.10 9.43
CA ARG A 142 6.19 0.41 8.48
C ARG A 142 6.12 -0.43 7.21
N LEU A 143 5.92 0.19 6.07
CA LEU A 143 5.97 -0.44 4.74
C LEU A 143 7.10 0.20 3.94
N GLU A 144 7.94 -0.63 3.34
CA GLU A 144 9.08 -0.23 2.52
C GLU A 144 9.07 -0.99 1.20
N TYR A 145 9.42 -0.30 0.13
CA TYR A 145 9.66 -0.90 -1.17
C TYR A 145 10.42 0.06 -2.09
N GLN A 146 11.02 -0.49 -3.13
CA GLN A 146 11.63 0.28 -4.19
C GLN A 146 10.80 0.16 -5.47
N MET A 147 10.71 1.26 -6.22
CA MET A 147 10.07 1.29 -7.53
C MET A 147 10.96 1.95 -8.59
N PHE A 148 10.83 1.50 -9.84
CA PHE A 148 11.55 2.03 -10.98
C PHE A 148 10.58 2.20 -12.14
N PHE A 149 10.29 3.45 -12.51
CA PHE A 149 9.50 3.76 -13.69
C PHE A 149 10.37 3.56 -14.94
N LYS A 150 9.85 2.88 -15.98
CA LYS A 150 10.54 2.69 -17.27
C LYS A 150 11.15 4.03 -17.76
N PRO A 151 12.37 4.08 -18.32
CA PRO A 151 12.91 5.33 -18.87
C PRO A 151 11.96 5.92 -19.92
N GLY A 152 11.70 7.23 -19.80
CA GLY A 152 10.74 7.94 -20.65
C GLY A 152 9.27 7.61 -20.35
N PHE A 153 8.96 7.19 -19.11
CA PHE A 153 7.60 6.88 -18.65
C PHE A 153 6.65 8.04 -18.98
N LYS A 154 5.50 7.73 -19.59
CA LYS A 154 4.45 8.71 -19.89
C LYS A 154 3.53 8.79 -18.69
N TRP A 155 3.63 9.87 -17.92
CA TRP A 155 2.90 10.07 -16.67
C TRP A 155 1.39 10.23 -16.86
N VAL A 156 0.98 10.80 -18.00
CA VAL A 156 -0.42 11.17 -18.29
C VAL A 156 -0.97 12.02 -17.13
N LYS A 157 -2.22 11.84 -16.71
CA LYS A 157 -2.82 12.54 -15.58
C LYS A 157 -2.47 11.92 -14.22
N GLY A 158 -2.04 10.66 -14.21
CA GLY A 158 -1.64 9.97 -12.98
C GLY A 158 -2.06 8.51 -12.92
N GLY A 159 -1.78 7.90 -11.76
CA GLY A 159 -2.15 6.52 -11.50
C GLY A 159 -1.79 6.06 -10.09
N LYS A 160 -2.28 4.89 -9.70
CA LYS A 160 -2.17 4.38 -8.32
C LYS A 160 -0.85 3.66 -8.06
N LEU A 161 -0.37 3.77 -6.83
CA LEU A 161 0.80 3.07 -6.32
C LEU A 161 0.43 2.29 -5.05
N PRO A 162 1.17 1.22 -4.73
CA PRO A 162 0.90 0.38 -3.55
C PRO A 162 0.91 1.14 -2.22
N GLY A 163 0.23 0.60 -1.22
CA GLY A 163 0.23 1.13 0.15
C GLY A 163 -0.31 0.17 1.20
N ILE A 164 -0.42 0.65 2.43
CA ILE A 164 -1.00 -0.11 3.56
C ILE A 164 -2.52 -0.06 3.48
N LEU A 165 -3.18 -1.20 3.73
CA LEU A 165 -4.62 -1.34 3.94
C LEU A 165 -4.86 -2.00 5.30
N LEU A 166 -5.79 -1.46 6.08
CA LEU A 166 -6.17 -2.03 7.36
C LEU A 166 -7.65 -1.82 7.61
N GLY A 167 -8.33 -2.87 8.08
CA GLY A 167 -9.72 -2.80 8.52
C GLY A 167 -10.65 -3.64 7.66
N SER A 168 -11.95 -3.50 7.92
CA SER A 168 -13.00 -4.25 7.24
C SER A 168 -13.46 -3.52 5.99
N GLU A 169 -13.32 -4.17 4.85
CA GLU A 169 -13.96 -3.76 3.59
C GLU A 169 -15.31 -4.44 3.37
N LYS A 170 -15.89 -5.06 4.41
CA LYS A 170 -17.22 -5.68 4.37
C LYS A 170 -18.29 -4.79 4.99
N GLY A 171 -19.50 -4.84 4.41
CA GLY A 171 -20.71 -4.22 4.94
C GLY A 171 -21.19 -3.01 4.14
N CYS A 172 -22.31 -2.41 4.58
CA CYS A 172 -22.70 -1.08 4.12
C CYS A 172 -21.62 -0.06 4.49
N ASN A 173 -21.35 0.91 3.60
CA ASN A 173 -20.35 1.96 3.84
C ASN A 173 -18.92 1.40 3.98
N ALA A 174 -18.61 0.38 3.18
CA ALA A 174 -17.35 -0.32 3.17
C ALA A 174 -16.48 0.04 1.96
N GLY A 175 -15.24 -0.44 1.96
CA GLY A 175 -14.26 -0.23 0.90
C GLY A 175 -13.35 0.95 1.19
N CYS A 176 -12.05 0.71 1.03
CA CYS A 176 -11.00 1.72 1.18
C CYS A 176 -10.43 2.16 -0.15
N SER A 177 -11.27 2.14 -1.18
CA SER A 177 -10.95 2.47 -2.56
C SER A 177 -12.22 2.74 -3.38
N GLY A 178 -12.07 3.25 -4.61
CA GLY A 178 -13.13 3.25 -5.63
C GLY A 178 -14.42 3.98 -5.23
N GLY A 179 -14.33 5.02 -4.40
CA GLY A 179 -15.51 5.74 -3.91
C GLY A 179 -16.07 5.26 -2.57
N GLY A 180 -15.59 4.13 -2.04
CA GLY A 180 -16.01 3.61 -0.74
C GLY A 180 -15.80 4.61 0.40
N SER A 181 -16.70 4.58 1.38
CA SER A 181 -16.74 5.57 2.47
C SER A 181 -15.71 5.33 3.57
N ALA A 182 -14.99 4.20 3.53
CA ALA A 182 -13.91 3.85 4.46
C ALA A 182 -14.29 3.98 5.95
N GLU A 183 -15.55 3.70 6.32
CA GLU A 183 -16.02 3.85 7.70
C GLU A 183 -15.39 2.82 8.66
N GLY A 184 -15.02 1.65 8.13
CA GLY A 184 -14.46 0.52 8.87
C GLY A 184 -13.01 0.16 8.52
N CYS A 185 -12.35 0.94 7.66
CA CYS A 185 -10.99 0.67 7.19
C CYS A 185 -10.24 1.97 6.84
N PHE A 186 -8.94 1.88 6.55
CA PHE A 186 -8.21 2.91 5.81
C PHE A 186 -7.28 2.30 4.75
N SER A 187 -6.94 3.07 3.72
CA SER A 187 -5.82 2.76 2.82
C SER A 187 -4.92 3.96 2.61
N THR A 188 -3.62 3.70 2.47
CA THR A 188 -2.54 4.68 2.32
C THR A 188 -1.80 4.51 1.00
N ARG A 189 -2.53 4.10 -0.04
CA ARG A 189 -1.98 4.06 -1.40
C ARG A 189 -1.42 5.43 -1.75
N MET A 190 -0.48 5.46 -2.68
CA MET A 190 0.04 6.72 -3.23
C MET A 190 -0.45 6.87 -4.66
N MET A 191 -0.18 8.01 -5.26
CA MET A 191 -0.29 8.18 -6.70
C MET A 191 0.94 8.82 -7.30
N TRP A 192 1.17 8.54 -8.58
CA TRP A 192 1.83 9.50 -9.44
C TRP A 192 0.78 10.38 -10.12
N ARG A 193 1.20 11.58 -10.53
CA ARG A 193 0.44 12.59 -11.27
C ARG A 193 1.28 13.03 -12.47
N LYS A 194 0.80 14.06 -13.19
CA LYS A 194 1.55 14.73 -14.28
C LYS A 194 2.99 15.03 -13.84
N ASP A 195 3.92 14.88 -14.78
CA ASP A 195 5.36 15.16 -14.59
C ASP A 195 6.04 14.43 -13.42
N GLY A 196 5.51 13.27 -13.06
CA GLY A 196 6.04 12.44 -11.98
C GLY A 196 5.77 12.97 -10.59
N MET A 197 4.91 13.99 -10.43
CA MET A 197 4.48 14.43 -9.11
C MET A 197 3.90 13.26 -8.31
N GLY A 198 4.28 13.13 -7.06
CA GLY A 198 3.74 12.13 -6.13
C GLY A 198 2.72 12.74 -5.19
N GLU A 199 1.86 11.90 -4.62
CA GLU A 199 1.00 12.24 -3.49
C GLU A 199 0.73 11.01 -2.62
N LEU A 200 0.47 11.24 -1.33
CA LEU A 200 -0.24 10.27 -0.51
C LEU A 200 -1.73 10.35 -0.87
N TYR A 201 -2.38 9.21 -1.07
CA TYR A 201 -3.78 9.13 -1.44
C TYR A 201 -4.57 8.33 -0.39
N LEU A 202 -5.02 9.05 0.63
CA LEU A 202 -5.59 8.51 1.85
C LEU A 202 -7.09 8.26 1.70
N TYR A 203 -7.52 7.01 1.93
CA TYR A 203 -8.91 6.71 2.30
C TYR A 203 -8.98 6.51 3.80
N ALA A 204 -9.82 7.30 4.46
CA ALA A 204 -10.19 7.16 5.86
C ALA A 204 -11.65 7.60 6.03
N ALA A 205 -12.27 7.33 7.17
CA ALA A 205 -13.72 7.46 7.38
C ALA A 205 -14.28 8.80 6.89
N LYS A 206 -15.08 8.78 5.81
CA LYS A 206 -15.66 9.98 5.20
C LYS A 206 -16.51 10.77 6.19
N SER A 207 -17.24 10.12 7.08
CA SER A 207 -18.02 10.80 8.12
C SER A 207 -17.19 11.65 9.10
N VAL A 208 -15.87 11.41 9.17
CA VAL A 208 -14.96 12.21 10.00
C VAL A 208 -14.41 13.41 9.23
N TYR A 209 -13.95 13.19 8.00
CA TYR A 209 -13.28 14.22 7.19
C TYR A 209 -14.25 15.08 6.36
N PHE A 210 -15.47 14.58 6.11
CA PHE A 210 -16.52 15.23 5.33
C PHE A 210 -17.88 15.18 6.04
N PRO A 211 -18.01 15.71 7.27
CA PRO A 211 -19.21 15.52 8.11
C PRO A 211 -20.48 16.22 7.57
N LYS A 212 -20.30 17.21 6.69
CA LYS A 212 -21.42 17.93 6.04
C LYS A 212 -22.02 17.15 4.85
N GLN A 213 -21.35 16.10 4.39
CA GLN A 213 -21.89 15.24 3.36
C GLN A 213 -22.99 14.38 3.97
N PRO A 214 -24.16 14.22 3.30
CA PRO A 214 -25.20 13.35 3.80
C PRO A 214 -24.61 11.96 4.00
N ALA A 215 -24.79 11.40 5.21
CA ALA A 215 -24.38 10.04 5.48
C ALA A 215 -24.98 9.16 4.39
N GLU A 216 -24.14 8.41 3.68
CA GLU A 216 -24.60 7.57 2.59
C GLU A 216 -25.67 6.62 3.15
N ILE A 217 -26.94 6.85 2.78
CA ILE A 217 -28.06 6.06 3.28
C ILE A 217 -28.03 4.74 2.53
N CYS A 218 -27.24 3.80 3.06
CA CYS A 218 -27.18 2.44 2.54
C CYS A 218 -28.52 1.74 2.79
N LYS A 219 -29.46 1.83 1.83
CA LYS A 219 -30.75 1.14 1.94
C LYS A 219 -30.66 -0.37 1.68
N ARG A 220 -29.52 -0.92 1.21
CA ARG A 220 -29.21 -2.36 1.08
C ARG A 220 -27.77 -2.57 0.59
N SER A 221 -27.14 -3.68 0.99
CA SER A 221 -25.77 -4.09 0.59
C SER A 221 -25.50 -3.83 -0.90
N LEU A 222 -24.39 -3.15 -1.17
CA LEU A 222 -23.88 -2.86 -2.51
C LEU A 222 -23.29 -4.10 -3.20
N ASP A 223 -23.19 -5.25 -2.52
CA ASP A 223 -22.64 -6.50 -3.05
C ASP A 223 -23.45 -7.09 -4.22
N LYS A 224 -24.67 -6.60 -4.49
CA LYS A 224 -25.56 -7.11 -5.54
C LYS A 224 -25.71 -6.20 -6.77
N ARG A 225 -25.05 -5.04 -6.81
CA ARG A 225 -25.17 -4.13 -7.97
C ARG A 225 -24.11 -4.43 -9.01
N SER A 226 -24.51 -4.38 -10.28
CA SER A 226 -23.55 -4.49 -11.37
C SER A 226 -22.57 -3.30 -11.35
N PRO A 227 -21.35 -3.46 -11.88
CA PRO A 227 -20.39 -2.36 -12.00
C PRO A 227 -20.97 -1.09 -12.64
N GLU A 228 -21.93 -1.23 -13.56
CA GLU A 228 -22.62 -0.14 -14.25
C GLU A 228 -23.63 0.57 -13.34
N ALA A 229 -24.33 -0.15 -12.48
CA ALA A 229 -25.27 0.43 -11.52
C ALA A 229 -24.56 1.17 -10.38
N LEU A 230 -23.37 0.70 -10.00
CA LEU A 230 -22.47 1.44 -9.10
C LEU A 230 -21.95 2.72 -9.77
N PHE A 231 -21.58 2.64 -11.06
CA PHE A 231 -21.14 3.79 -11.84
C PHE A 231 -22.19 4.90 -11.94
N TRP A 232 -23.46 4.60 -12.22
CA TRP A 232 -24.49 5.64 -12.30
C TRP A 232 -24.81 6.28 -10.95
N LEU A 233 -24.65 5.53 -9.85
CA LEU A 233 -24.79 6.09 -8.50
C LEU A 233 -23.63 7.04 -8.19
N GLU A 234 -22.41 6.59 -8.48
CA GLU A 234 -21.15 7.34 -8.30
C GLU A 234 -21.17 8.60 -9.16
N LYS A 235 -21.59 8.51 -10.43
CA LYS A 235 -21.71 9.64 -11.36
C LYS A 235 -22.76 10.65 -10.90
N ARG A 236 -23.94 10.22 -10.43
CA ARG A 236 -24.95 11.14 -9.88
C ARG A 236 -24.47 11.87 -8.63
N GLN A 237 -23.67 11.20 -7.78
CA GLN A 237 -23.05 11.83 -6.62
C GLN A 237 -21.98 12.84 -7.03
N ILE A 238 -21.18 12.54 -8.07
CA ILE A 238 -20.19 13.47 -8.64
C ILE A 238 -20.89 14.66 -9.30
N ASP A 239 -21.93 14.45 -10.10
CA ASP A 239 -22.63 15.53 -10.81
C ASP A 239 -23.44 16.44 -9.86
N GLN A 240 -23.90 15.93 -8.70
CA GLN A 240 -24.59 16.72 -7.67
C GLN A 240 -23.67 17.68 -6.92
N PHE A 241 -22.38 17.39 -6.85
CA PHE A 241 -21.38 18.26 -6.25
C PHE A 241 -20.48 18.73 -7.39
N MET A 242 -20.68 19.94 -7.91
CA MET A 242 -19.79 20.59 -8.90
C MET A 242 -18.34 20.66 -8.38
N ILE A 243 -17.64 19.52 -8.40
CA ILE A 243 -16.27 19.32 -7.97
C ILE A 243 -15.48 19.33 -9.28
N PRO A 244 -14.70 20.38 -9.56
CA PRO A 244 -13.83 20.39 -10.72
C PRO A 244 -12.98 19.11 -10.71
N GLU A 245 -12.97 18.38 -11.82
CA GLU A 245 -12.08 17.23 -11.99
C GLU A 245 -10.63 17.71 -11.99
N ASP A 246 -10.03 17.82 -10.79
CA ASP A 246 -8.62 17.78 -10.40
C ASP A 246 -7.55 18.54 -11.21
N ASP A 247 -7.90 19.31 -12.24
CA ASP A 247 -6.95 19.78 -13.26
C ASP A 247 -6.91 21.30 -13.46
N GLU A 248 -7.75 22.08 -12.78
CA GLU A 248 -7.88 23.52 -13.06
C GLU A 248 -7.59 24.39 -11.82
N TYR A 249 -6.35 24.38 -11.31
CA TYR A 249 -5.88 25.42 -10.36
C TYR A 249 -4.38 25.69 -10.49
N ASP A 250 -4.07 26.99 -10.63
CA ASP A 250 -2.80 27.59 -11.07
C ASP A 250 -1.49 26.96 -10.56
N ASP A 251 -0.59 26.76 -11.54
CA ASP A 251 0.78 26.27 -11.45
C ASP A 251 1.76 27.23 -10.76
N GLU A 252 1.35 28.46 -10.41
CA GLU A 252 2.26 29.47 -9.89
C GLU A 252 2.06 29.78 -8.40
N VAL A 253 2.81 29.10 -7.53
CA VAL A 253 3.15 29.68 -6.23
C VAL A 253 4.62 29.38 -5.91
N LYS A 254 5.38 30.47 -5.76
CA LYS A 254 6.84 30.48 -5.50
C LYS A 254 7.20 29.71 -4.23
N ALA A 255 8.38 29.09 -4.27
CA ALA A 255 8.91 28.18 -3.26
C ALA A 255 9.51 28.91 -2.05
N ASP A 256 8.98 28.64 -0.87
CA ASP A 256 9.58 29.02 0.41
C ASP A 256 9.38 27.91 1.48
N GLY A 257 10.37 27.02 1.58
CA GLY A 257 10.62 26.20 2.79
C GLY A 257 9.52 25.26 3.28
N PHE A 258 9.83 24.49 4.34
CA PHE A 258 8.85 23.67 5.06
C PHE A 258 7.78 24.57 5.68
N ARG A 259 6.58 24.61 5.09
CA ARG A 259 5.47 25.43 5.60
C ARG A 259 4.99 24.89 6.94
N THR A 260 5.23 25.66 8.00
CA THR A 260 4.41 25.62 9.22
C THR A 260 3.07 26.28 8.88
N LEU A 261 1.98 25.59 9.24
CA LEU A 261 0.57 25.92 9.00
C LEU A 261 0.27 27.42 8.94
N THR A 262 -0.17 27.89 7.77
CA THR A 262 -1.06 29.05 7.69
C THR A 262 -2.41 28.56 7.22
N LYS A 263 -3.44 28.88 8.02
CA LYS A 263 -4.87 28.78 7.71
C LYS A 263 -5.07 29.22 6.26
N ARG A 264 -5.53 28.33 5.37
CA ARG A 264 -5.77 28.65 3.95
C ARG A 264 -7.24 28.54 3.61
N ALA A 265 -7.62 29.29 2.58
CA ALA A 265 -8.96 29.40 2.05
C ALA A 265 -9.47 28.12 1.33
N ASP A 266 -8.84 26.96 1.56
CA ASP A 266 -9.30 25.68 1.02
C ASP A 266 -10.28 25.02 2.00
N ASN A 267 -11.33 24.37 1.47
CA ASN A 267 -12.27 23.50 2.19
C ASN A 267 -11.54 22.27 2.77
N SER A 268 -10.63 22.50 3.72
CA SER A 268 -9.70 21.52 4.26
C SER A 268 -10.47 20.51 5.12
N CYS A 269 -10.70 19.33 4.56
CA CYS A 269 -11.16 18.16 5.29
C CYS A 269 -10.17 17.73 6.40
N LEU A 270 -8.94 18.26 6.42
CA LEU A 270 -7.85 17.92 7.33
C LEU A 270 -7.76 18.86 8.54
N ASP A 271 -8.87 19.50 8.92
CA ASP A 271 -8.92 20.42 10.05
C ASP A 271 -8.49 19.77 11.37
N GLY A 272 -7.49 20.38 12.01
CA GLY A 272 -6.87 19.88 13.24
C GLY A 272 -5.79 18.81 13.03
N VAL A 273 -5.47 18.45 11.79
CA VAL A 273 -4.31 17.62 11.45
C VAL A 273 -3.08 18.52 11.30
N ARG A 274 -2.02 18.22 12.05
CA ARG A 274 -0.71 18.88 11.90
C ARG A 274 0.00 18.28 10.69
N LEU A 275 0.18 19.08 9.65
CA LEU A 275 0.78 18.65 8.38
C LEU A 275 2.15 19.30 8.18
N LYS A 276 3.13 18.49 7.79
CA LYS A 276 4.39 18.92 7.16
C LYS A 276 4.47 18.23 5.81
N ILE A 277 4.45 19.01 4.73
CA ILE A 277 4.56 18.49 3.36
C ILE A 277 5.75 19.14 2.67
N SER A 278 6.26 18.48 1.63
CA SER A 278 7.42 18.99 0.89
C SER A 278 7.17 20.39 0.29
N PRO A 279 8.20 21.25 0.16
CA PRO A 279 8.03 22.57 -0.43
C PRO A 279 7.39 22.51 -1.82
N GLY A 280 6.43 23.40 -2.09
CA GLY A 280 5.66 23.42 -3.33
C GLY A 280 4.55 22.37 -3.44
N ALA A 281 4.41 21.46 -2.47
CA ALA A 281 3.31 20.51 -2.45
C ALA A 281 2.01 21.11 -1.91
N ARG A 282 0.87 20.50 -2.27
CA ARG A 282 -0.47 20.93 -1.84
C ARG A 282 -1.33 19.73 -1.42
N ASN A 283 -2.38 19.97 -0.64
CA ASN A 283 -3.38 18.95 -0.32
C ASN A 283 -4.62 19.16 -1.19
N HIS A 284 -5.37 18.09 -1.44
CA HIS A 284 -6.63 18.15 -2.14
C HIS A 284 -7.66 17.23 -1.47
N CYS A 285 -8.77 17.81 -1.02
CA CYS A 285 -9.85 17.12 -0.35
C CYS A 285 -11.00 16.86 -1.33
N ASN A 286 -11.33 15.59 -1.56
CA ASN A 286 -12.42 15.18 -2.43
C ASN A 286 -13.40 14.28 -1.65
N PRO A 287 -14.67 14.68 -1.45
CA PRO A 287 -15.63 13.88 -0.69
C PRO A 287 -16.07 12.59 -1.40
N ALA A 288 -15.96 12.53 -2.73
CA ALA A 288 -16.24 11.33 -3.50
C ALA A 288 -15.10 10.31 -3.40
N TYR A 289 -13.86 10.77 -3.28
CA TYR A 289 -12.66 9.94 -3.43
C TYR A 289 -11.69 10.04 -2.23
N GLY A 290 -10.45 9.57 -2.42
CA GLY A 290 -9.40 9.67 -1.41
C GLY A 290 -8.87 11.11 -1.29
N ILE A 291 -8.37 11.44 -0.11
CA ILE A 291 -7.72 12.72 0.21
C ILE A 291 -6.30 12.68 -0.34
N SER A 292 -5.94 13.64 -1.18
CA SER A 292 -4.56 13.81 -1.65
C SER A 292 -3.78 14.65 -0.64
N ILE A 293 -2.69 14.13 -0.09
CA ILE A 293 -1.84 14.84 0.87
C ILE A 293 -0.43 14.98 0.28
N GLY A 294 0.06 16.21 0.23
CA GLY A 294 1.40 16.53 -0.29
C GLY A 294 1.60 16.23 -1.77
N ARG A 295 0.59 16.51 -2.62
CA ARG A 295 0.70 16.41 -4.09
C ARG A 295 1.73 17.40 -4.62
N GLY A 296 2.71 16.89 -5.37
CA GLY A 296 3.69 17.71 -6.11
C GLY A 296 4.86 18.22 -5.25
N GLY A 297 5.40 19.39 -5.62
CA GLY A 297 6.60 19.93 -4.99
C GLY A 297 7.82 19.01 -5.15
N ALA A 298 8.53 18.76 -4.05
CA ALA A 298 9.66 17.84 -4.01
C ALA A 298 9.25 16.35 -3.87
N PHE A 299 7.97 16.05 -3.64
CA PHE A 299 7.44 14.70 -3.80
C PHE A 299 7.32 14.40 -5.30
N ARG A 300 8.39 13.90 -5.91
CA ARG A 300 8.46 13.67 -7.36
C ARG A 300 9.29 12.45 -7.72
N PHE A 301 8.68 11.57 -8.50
CA PHE A 301 9.31 10.42 -9.12
C PHE A 301 9.98 10.81 -10.44
N LYS A 302 11.09 10.15 -10.76
CA LYS A 302 11.82 10.28 -12.01
C LYS A 302 11.83 8.92 -12.71
N SER A 303 11.65 8.96 -14.03
CA SER A 303 11.78 7.75 -14.85
C SER A 303 13.23 7.35 -15.02
N GLY A 304 13.52 6.05 -15.09
CA GLY A 304 14.86 5.53 -15.35
C GLY A 304 15.78 5.42 -14.13
N GLN A 305 15.26 5.62 -12.92
CA GLN A 305 16.00 5.42 -11.67
C GLN A 305 15.14 4.73 -10.61
N TRP A 306 15.82 4.10 -9.64
CA TRP A 306 15.16 3.51 -8.48
C TRP A 306 14.79 4.59 -7.48
N HIS A 307 13.58 4.48 -6.93
CA HIS A 307 13.08 5.28 -5.83
C HIS A 307 12.81 4.40 -4.62
N ASN A 308 13.28 4.78 -3.44
CA ASN A 308 12.94 4.14 -2.17
C ASN A 308 11.70 4.81 -1.57
N VAL A 309 10.69 4.03 -1.23
CA VAL A 309 9.50 4.50 -0.53
C VAL A 309 9.41 3.86 0.83
N THR A 310 9.15 4.71 1.83
CA THR A 310 8.82 4.28 3.18
C THR A 310 7.52 4.95 3.62
N GLN A 311 6.56 4.15 4.07
CA GLN A 311 5.37 4.62 4.77
C GLN A 311 5.47 4.18 6.23
N ILE A 312 5.22 5.09 7.16
CA ILE A 312 5.10 4.78 8.58
C ILE A 312 3.73 5.26 9.03
N VAL A 313 2.94 4.37 9.59
CA VAL A 313 1.58 4.64 10.06
C VAL A 313 1.50 4.30 11.54
N ARG A 314 1.03 5.24 12.36
CA ARG A 314 0.45 4.95 13.67
C ARG A 314 -1.07 5.02 13.57
N VAL A 315 -1.75 3.90 13.78
CA VAL A 315 -3.21 3.87 13.86
C VAL A 315 -3.68 4.62 15.09
N ASN A 316 -4.76 5.40 14.96
CA ASN A 316 -5.34 6.10 16.09
C ASN A 316 -5.87 5.13 17.16
N SER A 317 -5.82 5.58 18.42
CA SER A 317 -6.25 4.83 19.59
C SER A 317 -7.72 4.44 19.51
N LYS A 318 -8.07 3.34 20.20
CA LYS A 318 -9.45 2.88 20.33
C LYS A 318 -10.32 4.00 20.91
N GLY A 319 -11.47 4.22 20.30
CA GLY A 319 -12.41 5.27 20.67
C GLY A 319 -13.00 5.96 19.45
N LYS A 320 -14.11 6.69 19.65
CA LYS A 320 -14.78 7.41 18.57
C LYS A 320 -13.95 8.62 18.13
N ALA A 321 -13.45 8.56 16.91
CA ALA A 321 -12.70 9.61 16.21
C ALA A 321 -11.53 10.21 17.01
N VAL A 322 -10.75 9.35 17.70
CA VAL A 322 -9.56 9.81 18.43
C VAL A 322 -8.52 10.38 17.46
N LYS A 323 -8.11 11.64 17.66
CA LYS A 323 -7.20 12.39 16.79
C LYS A 323 -5.73 12.22 17.21
N ASP A 324 -5.26 10.98 17.24
CA ASP A 324 -3.88 10.67 17.59
C ASP A 324 -3.21 9.74 16.57
N GLY A 325 -3.79 9.54 15.37
CA GLY A 325 -3.13 8.82 14.31
C GLY A 325 -1.99 9.63 13.70
N TYR A 326 -0.99 8.93 13.17
CA TYR A 326 0.15 9.53 12.49
C TYR A 326 0.42 8.79 11.17
N LEU A 327 0.85 9.52 10.16
CA LEU A 327 1.30 8.96 8.90
C LEU A 327 2.44 9.79 8.34
N SER A 328 3.56 9.15 8.00
CA SER A 328 4.62 9.78 7.22
C SER A 328 5.00 8.97 5.99
N VAL A 329 5.35 9.70 4.93
CA VAL A 329 5.89 9.16 3.69
C VAL A 329 7.29 9.74 3.47
N TYR A 330 8.24 8.87 3.18
CA TYR A 330 9.58 9.22 2.74
C TYR A 330 9.77 8.75 1.30
N LEU A 331 10.35 9.63 0.48
CA LEU A 331 10.83 9.33 -0.86
C LEU A 331 12.35 9.52 -0.87
N ASP A 332 13.09 8.48 -1.25
CA ASP A 332 14.56 8.48 -1.28
C ASP A 332 15.18 8.95 0.03
N ASN A 333 14.62 8.44 1.14
CA ASN A 333 15.00 8.75 2.53
C ASN A 333 14.76 10.21 2.96
N LYS A 334 14.04 11.00 2.16
CA LYS A 334 13.63 12.37 2.51
C LYS A 334 12.14 12.39 2.86
N PRO A 335 11.74 13.02 3.98
CA PRO A 335 10.32 13.15 4.32
C PRO A 335 9.62 14.03 3.28
N VAL A 336 8.54 13.52 2.70
CA VAL A 336 7.70 14.26 1.74
C VAL A 336 6.30 14.57 2.30
N VAL A 337 5.83 13.76 3.24
CA VAL A 337 4.59 13.98 3.99
C VAL A 337 4.80 13.53 5.44
N GLN A 338 4.35 14.34 6.40
CA GLN A 338 4.11 13.95 7.79
C GLN A 338 2.77 14.53 8.21
N ALA A 339 1.87 13.69 8.69
CA ALA A 339 0.52 14.03 9.08
C ALA A 339 0.26 13.47 10.47
N ASP A 340 0.03 14.35 11.43
CA ASP A 340 -0.17 14.02 12.84
C ASP A 340 -1.54 14.52 13.32
N GLY A 341 -2.23 13.74 14.14
CA GLY A 341 -3.62 13.99 14.53
C GLY A 341 -4.66 13.41 13.57
N LEU A 342 -4.30 12.42 12.76
CA LEU A 342 -5.23 11.73 11.86
C LEU A 342 -6.20 10.84 12.63
N VAL A 343 -7.42 10.71 12.12
CA VAL A 343 -8.35 9.64 12.45
C VAL A 343 -8.32 8.64 11.29
N LEU A 344 -7.54 7.56 11.40
CA LEU A 344 -7.44 6.55 10.34
C LEU A 344 -8.61 5.57 10.40
N LEU A 345 -8.99 5.15 11.61
CA LEU A 345 -10.17 4.33 11.88
C LEU A 345 -11.13 5.10 12.77
N LYS A 346 -12.40 5.18 12.36
CA LYS A 346 -13.44 5.89 13.11
C LYS A 346 -13.57 5.46 14.56
N ASN A 347 -13.38 4.17 14.85
CA ASN A 347 -13.46 3.61 16.21
C ASN A 347 -12.09 3.19 16.78
N GLY A 348 -11.00 3.55 16.08
CA GLY A 348 -9.64 3.13 16.39
C GLY A 348 -9.36 1.66 16.16
N TYR A 349 -8.13 1.26 16.45
CA TYR A 349 -7.70 -0.14 16.36
C TYR A 349 -8.24 -0.96 17.54
N ASP A 350 -8.91 -2.09 17.27
CA ASP A 350 -9.32 -3.06 18.29
C ASP A 350 -8.85 -4.48 17.91
N PRO A 351 -7.85 -5.04 18.61
CA PRO A 351 -7.33 -6.38 18.32
C PRO A 351 -8.38 -7.48 18.49
N LYS A 352 -9.43 -7.25 19.29
CA LYS A 352 -10.52 -8.22 19.52
C LYS A 352 -11.43 -8.42 18.31
N ARG A 353 -11.40 -7.51 17.31
CA ARG A 353 -12.21 -7.63 16.08
C ARG A 353 -11.61 -8.63 15.06
N GLY A 354 -10.54 -9.32 15.42
CA GLY A 354 -10.04 -10.51 14.71
C GLY A 354 -9.65 -10.24 13.26
N ALA A 355 -10.08 -11.13 12.35
CA ALA A 355 -9.68 -11.10 10.94
C ALA A 355 -10.01 -9.79 10.19
N ALA A 356 -10.98 -9.01 10.69
CA ALA A 356 -11.35 -7.72 10.13
C ALA A 356 -10.29 -6.63 10.39
N MET A 357 -9.33 -6.85 11.29
CA MET A 357 -8.32 -5.86 11.70
C MET A 357 -6.90 -6.31 11.32
N GLN A 358 -6.78 -7.03 10.20
CA GLN A 358 -5.49 -7.46 9.66
C GLN A 358 -4.87 -6.35 8.81
N VAL A 359 -3.58 -6.13 9.00
CA VAL A 359 -2.77 -5.26 8.15
C VAL A 359 -2.42 -5.98 6.88
N LYS A 360 -2.69 -5.33 5.77
CA LYS A 360 -2.50 -5.87 4.43
C LYS A 360 -1.59 -4.94 3.65
N PHE A 361 -0.76 -5.53 2.80
CA PHE A 361 -0.13 -4.79 1.73
C PHE A 361 -1.06 -4.81 0.52
N MET A 362 -1.60 -3.64 0.18
CA MET A 362 -2.48 -3.44 -0.95
C MET A 362 -1.63 -3.02 -2.15
N PHE A 363 -1.24 -4.00 -2.96
CA PHE A 363 -0.62 -3.72 -4.24
C PHE A 363 -1.72 -3.43 -5.25
N SER A 364 -1.78 -2.20 -5.73
CA SER A 364 -2.73 -1.79 -6.75
C SER A 364 -2.10 -0.67 -7.55
N SER A 365 -1.80 -0.96 -8.82
CA SER A 365 -1.14 0.00 -9.69
C SER A 365 -1.75 0.01 -11.08
N PHE A 366 -2.17 1.17 -11.54
CA PHE A 366 -2.85 1.38 -12.83
C PHE A 366 -2.90 2.87 -13.15
N PHE A 367 -2.98 3.20 -14.44
CA PHE A 367 -3.30 4.54 -14.92
C PHE A 367 -4.71 4.92 -14.48
N GLY A 368 -4.81 5.98 -13.71
CA GLY A 368 -5.85 6.06 -12.69
C GLY A 368 -6.64 7.35 -12.73
N GLY A 369 -7.88 7.19 -13.15
CA GLY A 369 -9.02 8.10 -13.16
C GLY A 369 -10.13 7.37 -13.92
N HIS A 370 -11.33 7.91 -13.99
CA HIS A 370 -12.48 7.17 -14.52
C HIS A 370 -12.80 7.51 -15.98
N THR A 371 -12.08 8.46 -16.57
CA THR A 371 -12.20 8.96 -17.95
C THR A 371 -11.04 8.48 -18.82
N SER A 372 -11.25 8.48 -20.15
CA SER A 372 -10.31 7.94 -21.14
C SER A 372 -9.01 8.75 -21.29
N ASP A 373 -8.99 10.01 -20.85
CA ASP A 373 -7.82 10.89 -20.82
C ASP A 373 -6.75 10.47 -19.78
N TYR A 374 -7.05 9.52 -18.90
CA TYR A 374 -6.06 8.84 -18.05
C TYR A 374 -5.30 7.73 -18.78
N ALA A 375 -5.75 7.30 -19.95
CA ALA A 375 -5.19 6.17 -20.67
C ALA A 375 -3.73 6.42 -21.06
N THR A 376 -2.87 5.43 -20.79
CA THR A 376 -1.48 5.48 -21.26
C THR A 376 -1.43 5.43 -22.79
N PRO A 377 -0.70 6.32 -23.48
CA PRO A 377 -0.63 6.31 -24.94
C PRO A 377 0.22 5.16 -25.49
N ILE A 378 1.06 4.55 -24.65
CA ILE A 378 1.98 3.48 -25.03
C ILE A 378 1.97 2.35 -24.00
N ALA A 379 2.42 1.16 -24.41
CA ALA A 379 2.70 0.11 -23.45
C ALA A 379 3.93 0.48 -22.60
N GLN A 380 3.80 0.40 -21.28
CA GLN A 380 4.89 0.75 -20.34
C GLN A 380 4.84 -0.10 -19.08
N TRP A 381 5.82 0.08 -18.19
CA TRP A 381 5.96 -0.74 -17.00
C TRP A 381 6.59 0.02 -15.83
N ILE A 382 6.34 -0.47 -14.63
CA ILE A 382 7.03 -0.08 -13.39
C ILE A 382 7.60 -1.36 -12.77
N ALA A 383 8.87 -1.33 -12.38
CA ALA A 383 9.52 -2.44 -11.69
C ALA A 383 9.56 -2.20 -10.18
N TRP A 384 9.56 -3.27 -9.40
CA TRP A 384 9.41 -3.27 -7.95
C TRP A 384 10.35 -4.28 -7.30
N LYS A 385 10.91 -3.91 -6.14
CA LYS A 385 11.68 -4.84 -5.30
C LYS A 385 11.76 -4.39 -3.85
N GLY A 386 12.33 -5.25 -3.00
CA GLY A 386 12.63 -4.91 -1.60
C GLY A 386 11.37 -4.64 -0.78
N PHE A 387 10.27 -5.34 -1.06
CA PHE A 387 9.06 -5.22 -0.26
C PHE A 387 9.37 -5.69 1.16
N LYS A 388 9.12 -4.82 2.14
CA LYS A 388 9.27 -5.12 3.56
C LYS A 388 8.15 -4.47 4.32
N MET A 389 7.52 -5.21 5.23
CA MET A 389 6.58 -4.60 6.17
C MET A 389 6.85 -5.10 7.57
N THR A 390 6.85 -4.16 8.51
CA THR A 390 7.22 -4.38 9.90
C THR A 390 6.15 -3.81 10.81
N THR A 391 5.84 -4.54 11.88
CA THR A 391 5.08 -4.09 13.05
C THR A 391 5.81 -4.55 14.30
N SER A 392 5.42 -3.99 15.45
CA SER A 392 5.91 -4.38 16.76
C SER A 392 4.75 -4.87 17.63
N SER A 393 5.02 -5.42 18.81
CA SER A 393 4.02 -5.62 19.86
C SER A 393 4.00 -4.46 20.87
N LYS A 394 4.91 -3.48 20.76
CA LYS A 394 4.96 -2.23 21.55
C LYS A 394 5.24 -1.01 20.64
N ASN A 395 5.16 0.21 21.18
CA ASN A 395 5.53 1.42 20.46
C ASN A 395 7.07 1.55 20.38
N LEU A 396 7.67 1.10 19.28
CA LEU A 396 9.11 1.23 19.02
C LEU A 396 9.51 2.54 18.31
N TRP A 397 8.51 3.32 17.89
CA TRP A 397 8.69 4.45 16.99
C TRP A 397 8.04 5.73 17.53
N GLU A 398 7.66 5.73 18.81
CA GLU A 398 7.50 6.95 19.62
C GLU A 398 8.90 7.45 19.97
#